data_AF-A0A818BHD6-F1
#
_entry.id   AF-A0A818BHD6-F1
#
_cell.length_a   1.000
_cell.length_b   1.000
_cell.length_c   1.000
_cell.angle_alpha   90.00
_cell.angle_beta   90.00
_cell.angle_gamma   90.00
#
_symmetry.space_group_name_H-M   'P 1'
#
loop_
_entity.id
_entity.type
_entity.pdbx_description
1 polymer ?
#
loop_
_entity_poly.entity_id
_entity_poly.type
_entity_poly.pdbx_seq_one_letter_code
_entity_poly.pdbx_strand_id
1 'polypeptide(L)'
;MGDADFDQVPHILFNGISNLRRRGCPGTLIPLTHNTRAVLCGNDSNEVIAVAIRFGDGKCLVFAHCDYPYIFLNGEVDDQNFVKNCRQWLIQDENAQFVSINDASSMNDVQYYGKILVWDGHCIKDETFMNDLCVYLQQGGALICGSVAWGWLQVNKGKFLSDFPFTRFCDYIGVKVTDNYSNCPDPIPFRSELIEFKNIYHVVQELANDPNNIKNLTIIGSALKELGDTLPGVVAETLQNIVLNAGNELVPARSCPVLDKSCREQSTGLCGILCGLPGIKACGE
;
A
#
# COMPACT_ATOMS: atom_id res chain seq x y z
N MET A 1 2.65 1.80 -20.93
CA MET A 1 1.51 2.26 -20.10
C MET A 1 2.01 3.44 -19.30
N GLY A 2 1.52 4.64 -19.59
CA GLY A 2 1.91 5.86 -18.89
C GLY A 2 1.32 5.92 -17.47
N ASP A 3 1.70 6.93 -16.68
CA ASP A 3 1.21 7.07 -15.30
C ASP A 3 -0.30 7.31 -15.24
N ALA A 4 -0.84 8.11 -16.17
CA ALA A 4 -2.28 8.33 -16.31
C ALA A 4 -3.07 7.04 -16.64
N ASP A 5 -2.44 6.09 -17.33
CA ASP A 5 -3.07 4.79 -17.59
C ASP A 5 -3.07 3.94 -16.31
N PHE A 6 -2.06 4.10 -15.45
CA PHE A 6 -1.95 3.35 -14.19
C PHE A 6 -2.98 3.78 -13.15
N ASP A 7 -3.44 5.04 -13.20
CA ASP A 7 -4.58 5.52 -12.42
C ASP A 7 -5.87 4.72 -12.70
N GLN A 8 -6.01 4.15 -13.89
CA GLN A 8 -7.21 3.40 -14.29
C GLN A 8 -7.20 1.94 -13.83
N VAL A 9 -6.11 1.44 -13.24
CA VAL A 9 -6.00 0.03 -12.83
C VAL A 9 -7.14 -0.44 -11.93
N PRO A 10 -7.59 0.30 -10.91
CA PRO A 10 -8.75 -0.12 -10.11
C PRO A 10 -9.99 -0.38 -10.96
N HIS A 11 -10.29 0.51 -11.92
CA HIS A 11 -11.42 0.37 -12.84
C HIS A 11 -11.24 -0.79 -13.83
N ILE A 12 -10.01 -1.04 -14.27
CA ILE A 12 -9.68 -2.21 -15.12
C ILE A 12 -9.94 -3.50 -14.35
N LEU A 13 -9.43 -3.61 -13.12
CA LEU A 13 -9.57 -4.81 -12.30
C LEU A 13 -11.03 -5.09 -11.92
N PHE A 14 -11.80 -4.04 -11.62
CA PHE A 14 -13.20 -4.13 -11.22
C PHE A 14 -14.20 -3.88 -12.37
N ASN A 15 -13.76 -3.93 -13.63
CA ASN A 15 -14.67 -3.74 -14.76
C ASN A 15 -15.78 -4.80 -14.76
N GLY A 16 -17.04 -4.34 -14.63
CA GLY A 16 -18.21 -5.21 -14.50
C GLY A 16 -18.40 -5.87 -13.13
N ILE A 17 -17.68 -5.41 -12.10
CA ILE A 17 -17.65 -6.01 -10.75
C ILE A 17 -17.96 -4.92 -9.73
N SER A 18 -19.06 -5.08 -8.99
CA SER A 18 -19.48 -4.10 -7.98
C SER A 18 -18.98 -4.40 -6.58
N ASN A 19 -18.54 -5.64 -6.33
CA ASN A 19 -18.08 -6.09 -5.04
C ASN A 19 -17.22 -7.35 -5.17
N LEU A 20 -16.39 -7.62 -4.16
CA LEU A 20 -15.61 -8.84 -4.01
C LEU A 20 -15.96 -9.49 -2.68
N ARG A 21 -16.10 -10.81 -2.63
CA ARG A 21 -16.36 -11.52 -1.38
C ARG A 21 -15.23 -11.26 -0.39
N ARG A 22 -15.58 -10.97 0.88
CA ARG A 22 -14.56 -10.79 1.91
C ARG A 22 -13.87 -12.12 2.21
N ARG A 23 -12.54 -12.10 2.18
CA ARG A 23 -11.71 -13.25 2.55
C ARG A 23 -11.08 -13.05 3.92
N GLY A 24 -11.45 -13.91 4.87
CA GLY A 24 -11.03 -13.83 6.26
C GLY A 24 -11.27 -12.45 6.90
N CYS A 25 -10.31 -12.00 7.71
CA CYS A 25 -10.30 -10.67 8.31
C CYS A 25 -9.07 -9.90 7.79
N PRO A 26 -9.20 -9.16 6.67
CA PRO A 26 -8.06 -8.53 6.02
C PRO A 26 -7.33 -7.55 6.93
N GLY A 27 -6.01 -7.44 6.76
CA GLY A 27 -5.21 -6.34 7.27
C GLY A 27 -5.47 -5.03 6.54
N THR A 28 -4.55 -4.07 6.70
CA THR A 28 -4.52 -2.86 5.88
C THR A 28 -3.13 -2.61 5.29
N LEU A 29 -3.10 -1.95 4.12
CA LEU A 29 -1.91 -1.64 3.34
C LEU A 29 -1.80 -0.13 3.13
N ILE A 30 -0.60 0.35 2.79
CA ILE A 30 -0.37 1.74 2.42
C ILE A 30 0.47 1.76 1.13
N PRO A 31 -0.08 2.20 -0.03
CA PRO A 31 0.70 2.40 -1.24
C PRO A 31 1.55 3.68 -1.13
N LEU A 32 2.87 3.55 -1.29
CA LEU A 32 3.83 4.61 -0.96
C LEU A 32 4.39 5.35 -2.19
N THR A 33 4.31 4.77 -3.39
CA THR A 33 5.04 5.27 -4.57
C THR A 33 4.12 5.55 -5.75
N HIS A 34 4.60 6.33 -6.73
CA HIS A 34 3.91 6.57 -8.01
C HIS A 34 3.62 5.28 -8.80
N ASN A 35 4.30 4.19 -8.46
CA ASN A 35 4.11 2.88 -9.07
C ASN A 35 3.19 1.96 -8.26
N THR A 36 2.50 2.49 -7.25
CA THR A 36 1.51 1.74 -6.46
C THR A 36 0.13 2.38 -6.54
N ARG A 37 -0.92 1.57 -6.38
CA ARG A 37 -2.30 2.06 -6.41
C ARG A 37 -3.18 1.19 -5.53
N ALA A 38 -3.91 1.79 -4.58
CA ALA A 38 -4.99 1.09 -3.91
C ALA A 38 -5.98 0.58 -4.97
N VAL A 39 -6.53 -0.63 -4.83
CA VAL A 39 -7.53 -1.16 -5.78
C VAL A 39 -8.79 -1.65 -5.09
N LEU A 40 -8.73 -1.93 -3.79
CA LEU A 40 -9.87 -2.29 -2.97
C LEU A 40 -9.66 -1.72 -1.57
N CYS A 41 -10.69 -1.06 -1.04
CA CYS A 41 -10.72 -0.52 0.31
C CYS A 41 -11.87 -1.19 1.09
N GLY A 42 -11.67 -1.31 2.40
CA GLY A 42 -12.67 -1.74 3.38
C GLY A 42 -13.70 -0.67 3.62
N ASN A 43 -14.01 -0.33 4.87
CA ASN A 43 -15.08 0.62 5.23
C ASN A 43 -14.81 2.04 4.72
N ASP A 44 -13.56 2.46 4.75
CA ASP A 44 -13.12 3.75 4.27
C ASP A 44 -11.75 3.63 3.59
N SER A 45 -11.29 4.77 3.10
CA SER A 45 -10.06 4.89 2.34
C SER A 45 -8.80 4.45 3.13
N ASN A 46 -8.77 4.53 4.47
CA ASN A 46 -7.62 4.07 5.29
C ASN A 46 -7.54 2.54 5.35
N GLU A 47 -8.64 1.83 5.12
CA GLU A 47 -8.67 0.38 5.14
C GLU A 47 -8.30 -0.20 3.76
N VAL A 48 -7.11 0.10 3.20
CA VAL A 48 -6.72 -0.46 1.90
C VAL A 48 -6.46 -1.96 2.04
N ILE A 49 -7.21 -2.78 1.30
CA ILE A 49 -7.16 -4.24 1.35
C ILE A 49 -6.31 -4.82 0.23
N ALA A 50 -6.27 -4.15 -0.92
CA ALA A 50 -5.48 -4.59 -2.06
C ALA A 50 -4.78 -3.41 -2.75
N VAL A 51 -3.55 -3.66 -3.20
CA VAL A 51 -2.70 -2.68 -3.90
C VAL A 51 -2.15 -3.30 -5.18
N ALA A 52 -2.33 -2.61 -6.30
CA ALA A 52 -1.63 -2.90 -7.55
C ALA A 52 -0.29 -2.17 -7.60
N ILE A 53 0.73 -2.83 -8.14
CA ILE A 53 2.11 -2.33 -8.23
C ILE A 53 2.66 -2.54 -9.63
N ARG A 54 3.40 -1.56 -10.15
CA ARG A 54 4.40 -1.74 -11.22
C ARG A 54 5.78 -1.81 -10.58
N PHE A 55 6.58 -2.82 -10.90
CA PHE A 55 7.92 -2.97 -10.33
C PHE A 55 8.91 -3.40 -11.41
N GLY A 56 9.78 -2.47 -11.82
CA GLY A 56 10.49 -2.60 -13.10
C GLY A 56 9.49 -2.74 -14.25
N ASP A 57 9.67 -3.75 -15.09
CA ASP A 57 8.74 -4.05 -16.19
C ASP A 57 7.56 -4.94 -15.76
N GLY A 58 7.59 -5.48 -14.53
CA GLY A 58 6.59 -6.41 -14.02
C GLY A 58 5.44 -5.74 -13.28
N LYS A 59 4.46 -6.56 -12.92
CA LYS A 59 3.24 -6.14 -12.22
C LYS A 59 2.94 -7.07 -11.06
N CYS A 60 2.46 -6.50 -9.96
CA CYS A 60 2.12 -7.23 -8.77
C CYS A 60 0.76 -6.79 -8.21
N LEU A 61 0.02 -7.71 -7.62
CA LEU A 61 -1.18 -7.44 -6.84
C LEU A 61 -0.98 -7.98 -5.42
N VAL A 62 -0.94 -7.08 -4.45
CA VAL A 62 -0.74 -7.40 -3.02
C VAL A 62 -2.07 -7.31 -2.29
N PHE A 63 -2.41 -8.32 -1.50
CA PHE A 63 -3.59 -8.36 -0.65
C PHE A 63 -3.22 -8.40 0.83
N ALA A 64 -4.06 -7.78 1.66
CA ALA A 64 -3.92 -7.78 3.11
C ALA A 64 -4.44 -9.07 3.77
N HIS A 65 -4.69 -10.13 3.00
CA HIS A 65 -5.07 -11.45 3.53
C HIS A 65 -4.58 -12.56 2.60
N CYS A 66 -4.17 -13.70 3.17
CA CYS A 66 -3.65 -14.86 2.44
C CYS A 66 -4.71 -15.62 1.63
N ASP A 67 -5.97 -15.57 2.07
CA ASP A 67 -7.08 -16.22 1.36
C ASP A 67 -7.39 -15.61 -0.02
N TYR A 68 -7.02 -14.36 -0.30
CA TYR A 68 -7.24 -13.75 -1.62
C TYR A 68 -6.41 -14.41 -2.74
N PRO A 69 -5.10 -14.64 -2.59
CA PRO A 69 -4.32 -15.46 -3.51
C PRO A 69 -4.98 -16.77 -3.95
N TYR A 70 -5.72 -17.46 -3.08
CA TYR A 70 -6.36 -18.74 -3.41
C TYR A 70 -7.51 -18.62 -4.42
N ILE A 71 -8.12 -17.44 -4.57
CA ILE A 71 -9.15 -17.19 -5.60
C ILE A 71 -8.60 -17.53 -6.99
N PHE A 72 -7.32 -17.21 -7.22
CA PHE A 72 -6.65 -17.39 -8.51
C PHE A 72 -6.23 -18.85 -8.77
N LEU A 73 -6.04 -19.64 -7.71
CA LEU A 73 -5.64 -21.04 -7.81
C LEU A 73 -6.85 -21.98 -7.89
N ASN A 74 -7.95 -21.64 -7.23
CA ASN A 74 -9.10 -22.52 -7.07
C ASN A 74 -10.22 -22.27 -8.09
N GLY A 75 -10.14 -21.20 -8.88
CA GLY A 75 -11.09 -20.92 -9.97
C GLY A 75 -12.52 -20.69 -9.49
N GLU A 76 -12.68 -19.97 -8.37
CA GLU A 76 -13.98 -19.71 -7.77
C GLU A 76 -14.94 -18.99 -8.73
N VAL A 77 -16.17 -19.51 -8.87
CA VAL A 77 -17.14 -19.07 -9.90
C VAL A 77 -17.51 -17.59 -9.73
N ASP A 78 -17.75 -17.15 -8.49
CA ASP A 78 -18.22 -15.79 -8.20
C ASP A 78 -17.18 -14.72 -8.50
N ASP A 79 -15.89 -15.09 -8.51
CA ASP A 79 -14.77 -14.18 -8.71
C ASP A 79 -14.14 -14.29 -10.13
N GLN A 80 -14.73 -15.07 -11.05
CA GLN A 80 -14.14 -15.34 -12.36
C GLN A 80 -13.85 -14.09 -13.20
N ASN A 81 -14.75 -13.09 -13.15
CA ASN A 81 -14.53 -11.83 -13.85
C ASN A 81 -13.36 -11.05 -13.25
N PHE A 82 -13.21 -11.07 -11.92
CA PHE A 82 -12.10 -10.42 -11.24
C PHE A 82 -10.78 -11.09 -11.63
N VAL A 83 -10.75 -12.42 -11.56
CA VAL A 83 -9.59 -13.23 -11.97
C VAL A 83 -9.23 -12.97 -13.43
N LYS A 84 -10.21 -12.88 -14.34
CA LYS A 84 -10.00 -12.57 -15.75
C LYS A 84 -9.38 -11.19 -15.93
N ASN A 85 -9.93 -10.17 -15.28
CA ASN A 85 -9.44 -8.79 -15.37
C ASN A 85 -8.01 -8.68 -14.81
N CYS A 86 -7.73 -9.33 -13.68
CA CYS A 86 -6.38 -9.40 -13.11
C CYS A 86 -5.39 -10.08 -14.07
N ARG A 87 -5.77 -11.22 -14.68
CA ARG A 87 -4.92 -11.93 -15.64
C ARG A 87 -4.56 -11.02 -16.82
N GLN A 88 -5.55 -10.37 -17.40
CA GLN A 88 -5.37 -9.45 -18.52
C GLN A 88 -4.47 -8.27 -18.15
N TRP A 89 -4.67 -7.67 -16.97
CA TRP A 89 -3.84 -6.56 -16.53
C TRP A 89 -2.39 -6.99 -16.25
N LEU A 90 -2.17 -8.15 -15.60
CA LEU A 90 -0.85 -8.61 -15.18
C LEU A 90 0.06 -8.99 -16.36
N ILE A 91 -0.42 -9.78 -17.31
CA ILE A 91 0.43 -10.39 -18.35
C ILE A 91 -0.13 -10.27 -19.78
N GLN A 92 -1.34 -9.73 -19.97
CA GLN A 92 -2.00 -9.58 -21.28
C GLN A 92 -2.11 -10.87 -22.11
N ASP A 93 -2.18 -12.01 -21.42
CA ASP A 93 -2.42 -13.33 -22.02
C ASP A 93 -3.59 -14.01 -21.30
N GLU A 94 -4.66 -14.28 -22.03
CA GLU A 94 -5.87 -14.92 -21.51
C GLU A 94 -5.64 -16.35 -21.01
N ASN A 95 -4.60 -17.00 -21.51
CA ASN A 95 -4.25 -18.38 -21.20
C ASN A 95 -3.13 -18.51 -20.16
N ALA A 96 -2.61 -17.39 -19.65
CA ALA A 96 -1.59 -17.41 -18.61
C ALA A 96 -2.10 -18.16 -17.39
N GLN A 97 -1.33 -19.16 -16.97
CA GLN A 97 -1.66 -19.99 -15.82
C GLN A 97 -1.19 -19.33 -14.53
N PHE A 98 -2.00 -19.48 -13.49
CA PHE A 98 -1.62 -19.17 -12.12
C PHE A 98 -0.84 -20.34 -11.54
N VAL A 99 0.34 -20.06 -10.97
CA VAL A 99 1.23 -21.08 -10.39
C VAL A 99 1.51 -20.72 -8.94
N SER A 100 1.12 -21.59 -8.02
CA SER A 100 1.49 -21.44 -6.61
C SER A 100 3.00 -21.61 -6.46
N ILE A 101 3.61 -20.69 -5.73
CA ILE A 101 5.02 -20.81 -5.32
C ILE A 101 5.16 -21.15 -3.84
N ASN A 102 4.08 -21.52 -3.16
CA ASN A 102 4.11 -21.72 -1.70
C ASN A 102 5.07 -22.85 -1.29
N ASP A 103 5.09 -23.95 -2.04
CA ASP A 103 5.94 -25.12 -1.77
C ASP A 103 7.33 -25.04 -2.41
N ALA A 104 7.61 -24.01 -3.21
CA ALA A 104 8.90 -23.85 -3.89
C ALA A 104 9.99 -23.38 -2.91
N SER A 105 11.13 -24.08 -2.86
CA SER A 105 12.29 -23.66 -2.07
C SER A 105 13.19 -22.66 -2.80
N SER A 106 13.18 -22.70 -4.13
CA SER A 106 13.94 -21.82 -5.01
C SER A 106 13.08 -21.38 -6.19
N MET A 107 13.37 -20.19 -6.75
CA MET A 107 12.77 -19.77 -8.01
C MET A 107 13.17 -20.67 -9.19
N ASN A 108 14.28 -21.42 -9.08
CA ASN A 108 14.68 -22.43 -10.07
C ASN A 108 13.75 -23.66 -10.08
N ASP A 109 13.01 -23.89 -9.00
CA ASP A 109 12.03 -24.99 -8.90
C ASP A 109 10.72 -24.65 -9.64
N VAL A 110 10.56 -23.39 -10.07
CA VAL A 110 9.31 -22.86 -10.63
C VAL A 110 9.45 -22.65 -12.13
N GLN A 111 8.57 -23.24 -12.92
CA GLN A 111 8.44 -22.86 -14.34
C GLN A 111 7.58 -21.60 -14.46
N TYR A 112 8.22 -20.43 -14.43
CA TYR A 112 7.53 -19.14 -14.32
C TYR A 112 7.33 -18.38 -15.64
N TYR A 113 7.90 -18.85 -16.76
CA TYR A 113 7.80 -18.15 -18.05
C TYR A 113 6.35 -18.15 -18.59
N GLY A 114 5.81 -16.97 -18.88
CA GLY A 114 4.42 -16.80 -19.30
C GLY A 114 3.38 -17.16 -18.23
N LYS A 115 3.78 -17.20 -16.95
CA LYS A 115 2.92 -17.54 -15.81
C LYS A 115 2.72 -16.34 -14.89
N ILE A 116 1.66 -16.41 -14.10
CA ILE A 116 1.42 -15.52 -12.98
C ILE A 116 1.72 -16.30 -11.71
N LEU A 117 2.71 -15.85 -10.94
CA LEU A 117 3.07 -16.49 -9.68
C LEU A 117 2.08 -16.09 -8.59
N VAL A 118 1.77 -17.02 -7.70
CA VAL A 118 0.83 -16.82 -6.59
C VAL A 118 1.49 -17.23 -5.28
N TRP A 119 1.54 -16.31 -4.31
CA TRP A 119 2.17 -16.50 -3.02
C TRP A 119 1.28 -16.08 -1.85
N ASP A 120 1.03 -17.00 -0.90
CA ASP A 120 0.19 -16.74 0.29
C ASP A 120 0.89 -15.97 1.43
N GLY A 121 2.16 -15.57 1.22
CA GLY A 121 2.96 -14.79 2.15
C GLY A 121 3.25 -15.45 3.51
N HIS A 122 2.69 -16.63 3.80
CA HIS A 122 2.85 -17.36 5.06
C HIS A 122 4.04 -18.30 5.00
N CYS A 123 4.26 -18.94 3.86
CA CYS A 123 5.44 -19.75 3.65
C CYS A 123 6.70 -18.85 3.65
N ILE A 124 7.57 -19.07 4.63
CA ILE A 124 8.84 -18.34 4.76
C ILE A 124 9.71 -18.71 3.57
N LYS A 125 10.12 -17.69 2.82
CA LYS A 125 11.13 -17.77 1.76
C LYS A 125 12.43 -17.17 2.28
N ASP A 126 13.55 -17.76 1.90
CA ASP A 126 14.86 -17.22 2.26
C ASP A 126 15.19 -15.97 1.42
N GLU A 127 16.25 -15.26 1.79
CA GLU A 127 16.62 -14.02 1.12
C GLU A 127 16.98 -14.22 -0.35
N THR A 128 17.56 -15.37 -0.71
CA THR A 128 17.88 -15.71 -2.10
C THR A 128 16.61 -15.80 -2.94
N PHE A 129 15.61 -16.56 -2.48
CA PHE A 129 14.32 -16.67 -3.14
C PHE A 129 13.65 -15.30 -3.31
N MET A 130 13.67 -14.48 -2.25
CA MET A 130 13.07 -13.15 -2.29
C MET A 130 13.77 -12.23 -3.28
N ASN A 131 15.10 -12.28 -3.35
CA ASN A 131 15.87 -11.53 -4.35
C ASN A 131 15.55 -12.00 -5.77
N ASP A 132 15.50 -13.31 -6.02
CA ASP A 132 15.15 -13.86 -7.32
C ASP A 132 13.73 -13.50 -7.73
N LEU A 133 12.78 -13.49 -6.79
CA LEU A 133 11.41 -13.05 -7.03
C LEU A 133 11.35 -11.56 -7.41
N CYS A 134 12.16 -10.72 -6.77
CA CYS A 134 12.30 -9.31 -7.14
C CYS A 134 12.90 -9.14 -8.55
N VAL A 135 13.92 -9.93 -8.91
CA VAL A 135 14.51 -9.92 -10.26
C VAL A 135 13.48 -10.37 -11.30
N TYR A 136 12.72 -11.43 -11.01
CA TYR A 136 11.63 -11.90 -11.87
C TYR A 136 10.62 -10.78 -12.13
N LEU A 137 10.19 -10.05 -11.09
CA LEU A 137 9.29 -8.90 -11.24
C LEU A 137 9.95 -7.79 -12.08
N GLN A 138 11.19 -7.40 -11.77
CA GLN A 138 11.88 -6.35 -12.51
C GLN A 138 11.97 -6.62 -14.01
N GLN A 139 12.05 -7.90 -14.40
CA GLN A 139 12.17 -8.35 -15.79
C GLN A 139 10.82 -8.59 -16.50
N GLY A 140 9.70 -8.13 -15.93
CA GLY A 140 8.37 -8.27 -16.58
C GLY A 140 7.50 -9.38 -15.99
N GLY A 141 7.90 -9.97 -14.87
CA GLY A 141 7.13 -10.99 -14.17
C GLY A 141 5.80 -10.49 -13.62
N ALA A 142 4.88 -11.42 -13.37
CA ALA A 142 3.57 -11.17 -12.79
C ALA A 142 3.41 -11.92 -11.47
N LEU A 143 3.06 -11.21 -10.40
CA LEU A 143 2.85 -11.78 -9.07
C LEU A 143 1.49 -11.40 -8.49
N ILE A 144 0.88 -12.35 -7.82
CA ILE A 144 -0.22 -12.11 -6.87
C ILE A 144 0.26 -12.62 -5.52
N CYS A 145 0.21 -11.78 -4.51
CA CYS A 145 0.54 -12.22 -3.17
C CYS A 145 -0.34 -11.58 -2.11
N GLY A 146 -0.38 -12.18 -0.93
CA GLY A 146 -1.12 -11.62 0.18
C GLY A 146 -0.86 -12.37 1.45
N SER A 147 -0.93 -11.71 2.60
CA SER A 147 -0.75 -12.35 3.90
C SER A 147 -1.47 -11.61 5.02
N VAL A 148 -1.48 -12.21 6.22
CA VAL A 148 -2.20 -11.69 7.40
C VAL A 148 -1.20 -11.23 8.46
N ALA A 149 -0.61 -10.05 8.27
CA ALA A 149 0.47 -9.58 9.14
C ALA A 149 0.05 -9.34 10.60
N TRP A 150 -1.14 -8.76 10.82
CA TRP A 150 -1.70 -8.60 12.17
C TRP A 150 -1.88 -9.95 12.89
N GLY A 151 -2.33 -10.98 12.16
CA GLY A 151 -2.48 -12.34 12.69
C GLY A 151 -1.13 -12.99 12.97
N TRP A 152 -0.13 -12.76 12.12
CA TRP A 152 1.24 -13.22 12.34
C TRP A 152 1.83 -12.64 13.62
N LEU A 153 1.62 -11.35 13.92
CA LEU A 153 2.08 -10.72 15.16
C LEU A 153 1.48 -11.36 16.42
N GLN A 154 0.21 -11.77 16.37
CA GLN A 154 -0.46 -12.39 17.52
C GLN A 154 0.21 -13.70 17.95
N VAL A 155 0.70 -14.48 17.00
CA VAL A 155 1.35 -15.78 17.26
C VAL A 155 2.87 -15.68 17.39
N ASN A 156 3.48 -14.55 16.97
CA ASN A 156 4.92 -14.28 17.07
C ASN A 156 5.20 -13.19 18.11
N LYS A 157 4.99 -13.51 19.38
CA LYS A 157 5.18 -12.55 20.49
C LYS A 157 6.60 -11.97 20.53
N GLY A 158 6.69 -10.65 20.72
CA GLY A 158 7.97 -9.94 20.80
C GLY A 158 8.65 -9.70 19.45
N LYS A 159 8.00 -10.06 18.34
CA LYS A 159 8.42 -9.70 16.99
C LYS A 159 7.72 -8.42 16.53
N PHE A 160 8.36 -7.75 15.58
CA PHE A 160 7.85 -6.57 14.90
C PHE A 160 7.42 -6.93 13.47
N LEU A 161 6.61 -6.08 12.83
CA LEU A 161 6.23 -6.29 11.43
C LEU A 161 7.44 -6.44 10.49
N SER A 162 8.55 -5.74 10.80
CA SER A 162 9.81 -5.83 10.05
C SER A 162 10.48 -7.21 10.13
N ASP A 163 10.15 -8.02 11.15
CA ASP A 163 10.63 -9.39 11.26
C ASP A 163 9.84 -10.35 10.35
N PHE A 164 8.68 -9.93 9.84
CA PHE A 164 7.86 -10.74 8.95
C PHE A 164 8.39 -10.63 7.50
N PRO A 165 8.84 -11.72 6.86
CA PRO A 165 9.42 -11.66 5.51
C PRO A 165 8.50 -11.05 4.46
N PHE A 166 7.18 -11.28 4.55
CA PHE A 166 6.20 -10.68 3.66
C PHE A 166 6.18 -9.15 3.75
N THR A 167 6.29 -8.59 4.95
CA THR A 167 6.37 -7.13 5.13
C THR A 167 7.65 -6.57 4.51
N ARG A 168 8.80 -7.22 4.72
CA ARG A 168 10.07 -6.78 4.12
C ARG A 168 10.00 -6.74 2.58
N PHE A 169 9.35 -7.73 1.98
CA PHE A 169 9.09 -7.75 0.55
C PHE A 169 8.18 -6.61 0.10
N CYS A 170 7.05 -6.41 0.80
CA CYS A 170 6.12 -5.32 0.49
C CYS A 170 6.82 -3.96 0.57
N ASP A 171 7.63 -3.74 1.62
CA ASP A 171 8.41 -2.51 1.80
C ASP A 171 9.33 -2.26 0.59
N TYR A 172 9.98 -3.31 0.08
CA TYR A 172 10.87 -3.24 -1.08
C TYR A 172 10.15 -2.88 -2.38
N ILE A 173 8.92 -3.37 -2.58
CA ILE A 173 8.10 -3.05 -3.77
C ILE A 173 7.19 -1.81 -3.58
N GLY A 174 7.39 -1.05 -2.50
CA GLY A 174 6.74 0.24 -2.29
C GLY A 174 5.36 0.19 -1.62
N VAL A 175 5.06 -0.87 -0.87
CA VAL A 175 3.81 -1.04 -0.12
C VAL A 175 4.11 -1.26 1.36
N LYS A 176 3.54 -0.43 2.24
CA LYS A 176 3.61 -0.70 3.68
C LYS A 176 2.50 -1.66 4.08
N VAL A 177 2.84 -2.67 4.88
CA VAL A 177 1.85 -3.47 5.61
C VAL A 177 1.74 -2.92 7.03
N THR A 178 0.52 -2.80 7.55
CA THR A 178 0.28 -2.33 8.92
C THR A 178 -0.06 -3.49 9.86
N ASP A 179 -0.16 -3.20 11.16
CA ASP A 179 -0.63 -4.13 12.19
C ASP A 179 -2.15 -4.03 12.44
N ASN A 180 -2.85 -3.18 11.68
CA ASN A 180 -4.29 -3.03 11.74
C ASN A 180 -5.01 -4.09 10.92
N TYR A 181 -6.23 -4.42 11.34
CA TYR A 181 -7.18 -5.20 10.57
C TYR A 181 -8.37 -4.33 10.13
N SER A 182 -9.00 -4.71 9.03
CA SER A 182 -10.20 -4.10 8.49
C SER A 182 -11.42 -4.90 8.92
N ASN A 183 -12.42 -4.22 9.47
CA ASN A 183 -13.75 -4.79 9.72
C ASN A 183 -14.70 -4.52 8.54
N CYS A 184 -14.19 -4.67 7.31
CA CYS A 184 -14.96 -4.45 6.10
C CYS A 184 -16.20 -5.36 6.00
N PRO A 185 -17.24 -4.92 5.29
CA PRO A 185 -18.44 -5.72 5.06
C PRO A 185 -18.13 -6.95 4.18
N ASP A 186 -19.06 -7.91 4.17
CA ASP A 186 -19.05 -9.02 3.23
C ASP A 186 -20.39 -9.03 2.45
N PRO A 187 -20.37 -8.82 1.11
CA PRO A 187 -19.18 -8.59 0.28
C PRO A 187 -18.61 -7.17 0.44
N ILE A 188 -17.34 -6.99 0.05
CA ILE A 188 -16.66 -5.69 0.06
C ILE A 188 -17.04 -4.94 -1.22
N PRO A 189 -17.74 -3.79 -1.14
CA PRO A 189 -18.11 -3.02 -2.32
C PRO A 189 -16.89 -2.36 -2.96
N PHE A 190 -16.81 -2.42 -4.29
CA PHE A 190 -15.87 -1.60 -5.04
C PHE A 190 -16.33 -0.14 -5.03
N ARG A 191 -15.46 0.72 -4.50
CA ARG A 191 -15.73 2.15 -4.29
C ARG A 191 -14.57 2.97 -4.82
N SER A 192 -14.68 3.39 -6.07
CA SER A 192 -13.62 4.15 -6.76
C SER A 192 -13.28 5.44 -6.03
N GLU A 193 -14.28 6.07 -5.39
CA GLU A 193 -14.11 7.30 -4.62
C GLU A 193 -13.20 7.14 -3.39
N LEU A 194 -13.06 5.93 -2.84
CA LEU A 194 -12.13 5.68 -1.72
C LEU A 194 -10.70 5.47 -2.19
N ILE A 195 -10.55 4.99 -3.42
CA ILE A 195 -9.27 4.57 -4.00
C ILE A 195 -8.48 5.76 -4.53
N GLU A 196 -9.16 6.75 -5.12
CA GLU A 196 -8.56 7.95 -5.70
C GLU A 196 -7.73 8.75 -4.69
N PHE A 197 -8.06 8.70 -3.39
CA PHE A 197 -7.42 9.52 -2.35
C PHE A 197 -6.25 8.84 -1.62
N LYS A 198 -5.81 7.64 -2.02
CA LYS A 198 -5.01 6.78 -1.12
C LYS A 198 -3.60 6.39 -1.51
N ASN A 199 -3.05 7.02 -2.54
CA ASN A 199 -1.61 6.94 -2.78
C ASN A 199 -0.90 8.12 -2.13
N ILE A 200 -0.05 7.86 -1.12
CA ILE A 200 0.70 8.92 -0.43
C ILE A 200 1.51 9.76 -1.42
N TYR A 201 2.08 9.14 -2.46
CA TYR A 201 2.77 9.89 -3.51
C TYR A 201 1.86 10.93 -4.17
N HIS A 202 0.63 10.56 -4.54
CA HIS A 202 -0.32 11.46 -5.21
C HIS A 202 -0.72 12.60 -4.28
N VAL A 203 -1.02 12.29 -3.03
CA VAL A 203 -1.39 13.31 -2.05
C VAL A 203 -0.23 14.28 -1.81
N VAL A 204 1.01 13.79 -1.73
CA VAL A 204 2.22 14.62 -1.61
C VAL A 204 2.41 15.51 -2.84
N GLN A 205 2.25 14.98 -4.06
CA GLN A 205 2.37 15.76 -5.30
C GLN A 205 1.28 16.82 -5.42
N GLU A 206 0.03 16.49 -5.09
CA GLU A 206 -1.08 17.44 -5.12
C GLU A 206 -0.87 18.60 -4.14
N LEU A 207 -0.32 18.32 -2.95
CA LEU A 207 0.06 19.38 -2.01
C LEU A 207 1.25 20.21 -2.46
N ALA A 208 2.22 19.61 -3.15
CA ALA A 208 3.32 20.36 -3.74
C ALA A 208 2.81 21.35 -4.80
N ASN A 209 1.74 20.99 -5.52
CA ASN A 209 1.13 21.82 -6.57
C ASN A 209 0.10 22.82 -6.04
N ASP A 210 -0.66 22.47 -5.00
CA ASP A 210 -1.59 23.35 -4.28
C ASP A 210 -1.46 23.15 -2.76
N PRO A 211 -0.53 23.90 -2.13
CA PRO A 211 -0.26 23.77 -0.69
C PRO A 211 -1.45 24.13 0.21
N ASN A 212 -2.50 24.78 -0.32
CA ASN A 212 -3.67 25.20 0.45
C ASN A 212 -4.82 24.18 0.40
N ASN A 213 -4.64 23.03 -0.22
CA ASN A 213 -5.67 22.00 -0.29
C ASN A 213 -5.82 21.25 1.06
N ILE A 214 -6.64 21.82 1.95
CA ILE A 214 -6.91 21.33 3.33
C ILE A 214 -7.37 19.87 3.38
N LYS A 215 -8.09 19.39 2.35
CA LYS A 215 -8.53 17.99 2.28
C LYS A 215 -7.33 17.04 2.17
N ASN A 216 -6.35 17.40 1.35
CA ASN A 216 -5.12 16.63 1.17
C ASN A 216 -4.19 16.72 2.39
N LEU A 217 -4.13 17.89 3.06
CA LEU A 217 -3.37 18.05 4.31
C LEU A 217 -3.89 17.12 5.43
N THR A 218 -5.20 16.89 5.49
CA THR A 218 -5.82 15.97 6.46
C THR A 218 -5.50 14.51 6.15
N ILE A 219 -5.56 14.12 4.87
CA ILE A 219 -5.21 12.76 4.41
C ILE A 219 -3.73 12.47 4.69
N ILE A 220 -2.84 13.44 4.43
CA ILE A 220 -1.43 13.34 4.81
C ILE A 220 -1.30 13.24 6.32
N GLY A 221 -1.97 14.07 7.12
CA GLY A 221 -1.89 13.99 8.57
C GLY A 221 -2.26 12.61 9.13
N SER A 222 -3.30 11.97 8.61
CA SER A 222 -3.69 10.61 8.98
C SER A 222 -2.68 9.57 8.49
N ALA A 223 -2.24 9.65 7.23
CA ALA A 223 -1.25 8.74 6.67
C ALA A 223 0.12 8.86 7.35
N LEU A 224 0.52 10.07 7.74
CA LEU A 224 1.74 10.35 8.49
C LEU A 224 1.63 9.94 9.95
N LYS A 225 0.44 9.97 10.55
CA LYS A 225 0.22 9.40 11.88
C LYS A 225 0.39 7.87 11.84
N GLU A 226 -0.08 7.23 10.78
CA GLU A 226 0.12 5.79 10.55
C GLU A 226 1.57 5.43 10.18
N LEU A 227 2.28 6.30 9.45
CA LEU A 227 3.70 6.14 9.09
C LEU A 227 4.69 6.63 10.16
N GLY A 228 4.24 7.48 11.09
CA GLY A 228 5.06 8.20 12.07
C GLY A 228 5.74 7.27 13.08
N ASP A 229 5.27 6.03 13.19
CA ASP A 229 5.89 4.98 13.98
C ASP A 229 6.94 4.16 13.19
N THR A 230 7.07 4.33 11.88
CA THR A 230 7.91 3.46 11.02
C THR A 230 8.94 4.15 10.12
N LEU A 231 8.86 5.46 9.81
CA LEU A 231 9.86 6.12 8.94
C LEU A 231 10.17 7.58 9.36
N PRO A 232 11.20 7.80 10.21
CA PRO A 232 11.54 9.15 10.68
C PRO A 232 12.27 10.05 9.67
N GLY A 233 12.89 9.50 8.61
CA GLY A 233 13.88 10.24 7.82
C GLY A 233 13.37 10.88 6.53
N VAL A 234 13.00 10.06 5.55
CA VAL A 234 12.80 10.52 4.15
C VAL A 234 11.51 11.32 3.98
N VAL A 235 10.46 10.96 4.73
CA VAL A 235 9.17 11.66 4.68
C VAL A 235 9.24 12.99 5.42
N ALA A 236 9.99 13.07 6.52
CA ALA A 236 10.21 14.32 7.26
C ALA A 236 10.92 15.38 6.40
N GLU A 237 11.97 15.00 5.68
CA GLU A 237 12.73 15.90 4.81
C GLU A 237 11.90 16.37 3.60
N THR A 238 11.12 15.47 3.00
CA THR A 238 10.22 15.81 1.89
C THR A 238 9.09 16.74 2.33
N LEU A 239 8.47 16.48 3.49
CA LEU A 239 7.44 17.36 4.05
C LEU A 239 8.00 18.71 4.47
N GLN A 240 9.18 18.72 5.08
CA GLN A 240 9.86 19.95 5.46
C GLN A 240 10.15 20.80 4.23
N ASN A 241 10.61 20.19 3.13
CA ASN A 241 10.81 20.87 1.86
C ASN A 241 9.49 21.38 1.26
N ILE A 242 8.39 20.64 1.36
CA ILE A 242 7.07 21.10 0.89
C ILE A 242 6.57 22.29 1.71
N VAL A 243 6.70 22.25 3.03
CA VAL A 243 6.33 23.35 3.93
C VAL A 243 7.18 24.60 3.66
N LEU A 244 8.48 24.43 3.44
CA LEU A 244 9.40 25.53 3.11
C LEU A 244 9.14 26.13 1.72
N ASN A 245 8.81 25.31 0.73
CA ASN A 245 8.57 25.75 -0.64
C ASN A 245 7.16 26.30 -0.89
N ALA A 246 6.20 26.04 0.01
CA ALA A 246 4.84 26.57 -0.06
C ALA A 246 4.74 28.08 0.25
N GLY A 247 5.86 28.78 0.45
CA GLY A 247 5.89 30.23 0.70
C GLY A 247 5.31 30.65 2.05
N ASN A 248 5.04 29.69 2.95
CA ASN A 248 4.62 29.99 4.31
C ASN A 248 5.82 30.52 5.10
N GLU A 249 5.72 31.74 5.62
CA GLU A 249 6.71 32.24 6.58
C GLU A 249 6.77 31.27 7.76
N LEU A 250 7.96 30.70 8.01
CA LEU A 250 8.22 29.95 9.22
C LEU A 250 7.99 30.89 10.41
N VAL A 251 6.97 30.62 11.22
CA VAL A 251 6.76 31.34 12.47
C VAL A 251 7.95 31.00 13.39
N PRO A 252 8.75 32.00 13.83
CA PRO A 252 9.87 31.75 14.74
C PRO A 252 9.37 31.04 15.99
N ALA A 253 10.10 30.06 16.54
CA ALA A 253 9.62 29.24 17.67
C ALA A 253 9.06 30.05 18.84
N ARG A 254 9.66 31.21 19.15
CA ARG A 254 9.21 32.16 20.17
C ARG A 254 7.81 32.79 19.94
N SER A 255 7.27 32.66 18.74
CA SER A 255 5.97 33.20 18.31
C SER A 255 4.98 32.09 17.95
N CYS A 256 5.37 30.82 18.13
CA CYS A 256 4.53 29.66 17.83
C CYS A 256 3.47 29.48 18.93
N PRO A 257 2.17 29.57 18.61
CA PRO A 257 1.11 29.41 19.61
C PRO A 257 1.06 27.99 20.20
N VAL A 258 1.64 26.98 19.53
CA VAL A 258 1.60 25.55 19.94
C VAL A 258 2.58 25.20 21.07
N LEU A 259 3.51 26.10 21.43
CA LEU A 259 4.40 25.88 22.58
C LEU A 259 3.73 26.15 23.94
N ASP A 260 2.55 26.78 23.94
CA ASP A 260 1.68 26.81 25.12
C ASP A 260 0.84 25.52 25.16
N LYS A 261 0.87 24.80 26.29
CA LYS A 261 0.08 23.58 26.53
C LYS A 261 -1.41 23.82 26.32
N SER A 262 -1.90 25.04 26.51
CA SER A 262 -3.31 25.40 26.30
C SER A 262 -3.73 25.38 24.82
N CYS A 263 -2.79 25.54 23.88
CA CYS A 263 -3.07 25.68 22.45
C CYS A 263 -2.98 24.37 21.66
N ARG A 264 -2.37 23.31 22.22
CA ARG A 264 -2.29 21.98 21.57
C ARG A 264 -3.65 21.35 21.28
N GLU A 265 -4.66 21.68 22.08
CA GLU A 265 -6.02 21.17 21.90
C GLU A 265 -6.83 21.99 20.88
N GLN A 266 -6.35 23.18 20.50
CA GLN A 266 -7.05 24.11 19.62
C GLN A 266 -6.38 24.30 18.25
N SER A 267 -5.17 23.78 18.04
CA SER A 267 -4.45 23.92 16.77
C SER A 267 -5.00 22.99 15.68
N THR A 268 -6.10 23.38 15.05
CA THR A 268 -6.61 22.75 13.85
C THR A 268 -5.81 23.24 12.63
N GLY A 269 -4.93 22.39 12.09
CA GLY A 269 -4.18 22.68 10.87
C GLY A 269 -2.82 21.97 10.79
N LEU A 270 -2.04 22.27 9.74
CA LEU A 270 -0.75 21.64 9.45
C LEU A 270 0.26 21.74 10.61
N CYS A 271 0.22 22.84 11.36
CA CYS A 271 1.12 23.08 12.49
C CYS A 271 0.89 22.10 13.64
N GLY A 272 -0.36 21.74 13.95
CA GLY A 272 -0.68 20.72 14.96
C GLY A 272 -0.23 19.32 14.55
N ILE A 273 -0.33 19.00 13.24
CA ILE A 273 0.07 17.72 12.66
C ILE A 273 1.61 17.57 12.67
N LEU A 274 2.34 18.60 12.26
CA LEU A 274 3.80 18.55 12.12
C LEU A 274 4.55 18.63 13.45
N CYS A 275 4.03 19.35 14.46
CA CYS A 275 4.64 19.42 15.79
C CYS A 275 4.58 18.09 16.59
N GLY A 276 3.77 17.13 16.14
CA GLY A 276 3.67 15.80 16.74
C GLY A 276 4.61 14.75 16.14
N LEU A 277 5.31 15.06 15.03
CA LEU A 277 6.13 14.10 14.30
C LEU A 277 7.59 14.11 14.79
N PRO A 278 8.19 12.94 15.09
CA PRO A 278 9.60 12.84 15.46
C PRO A 278 10.49 13.37 14.33
N GLY A 279 11.40 14.30 14.63
CA GLY A 279 12.41 14.79 13.67
C GLY A 279 12.01 16.01 12.84
N ILE A 280 10.75 16.47 12.87
CA ILE A 280 10.33 17.69 12.16
C ILE A 280 10.45 18.91 13.07
N LYS A 281 11.43 19.80 12.79
CA LYS A 281 11.51 21.13 13.41
C LYS A 281 10.52 22.07 12.72
N ALA A 282 9.24 21.97 13.09
CA ALA A 282 8.17 22.83 12.57
C ALA A 282 8.31 24.32 12.96
N CYS A 283 9.26 24.65 13.85
CA CYS A 283 9.54 26.02 14.24
C CYS A 283 11.05 26.27 14.16
N GLY A 284 11.45 27.32 13.43
CA GLY A 284 12.86 27.71 13.30
C GLY A 284 13.46 28.08 14.65
N GLU A 285 14.74 27.71 14.84
CA GLU A 285 15.60 28.25 15.91
C GLU A 285 15.83 29.75 15.72
#